data_AF-A0A3E2CFH4-F1
#
_entry.id   AF-A0A3E2CFH4-F1
#
_cell.length_a   1.000
_cell.length_b   1.000
_cell.length_c   1.000
_cell.angle_alpha   90.00
_cell.angle_beta   90.00
_cell.angle_gamma   90.00
#
_symmetry.space_group_name_H-M   'P 1'
#
loop_
_entity.id
_entity.type
_entity.pdbx_description
1 polymer ?
#
loop_
_entity_poly.entity_id
_entity_poly.type
_entity_poly.pdbx_seq_one_letter_code
_entity_poly.pdbx_strand_id
1 'polypeptide(L)'
;ADWGAQRVKGLSIVEVLKNAFSKLMPKKKANQEVETSLIEEFWYPKLGPGQLWETVERRCRENGATVLTDAKVVAIKQCDGKISSVVVENQDGLQQELHADQFISSMPIKDLVAAIEHGADGNESVQVPSELQRVAKGLPYRDFVTVGLLVKRMRLRNTTDIPTLGNPPIVPDCWIYVQDPGYKVGRLQIFNNWSPYLVKDVDNTVWIGLEYFCNEGDDFWNMSDEEARKSAIDELTRMQVIDGEDDVLDAHRERVPKAYPAYFDTYAQMPELVKYLDGFGNLYCVGRNGQHRYNNQDHSMATAIEAVSNINSGKQSKDNVWSVNTEKSYHEKK
;
A
#
# COMPACT_ATOMS: atom_id res chain seq x y z
N ALA A 1 17.79 -9.07 -0.62
CA ALA A 1 17.38 -10.41 -0.16
C ALA A 1 16.47 -10.36 1.10
N ASP A 2 16.28 -9.20 1.75
CA ASP A 2 15.47 -9.09 2.99
C ASP A 2 13.96 -8.92 2.83
N TRP A 3 13.46 -8.64 1.63
CA TRP A 3 12.01 -8.42 1.43
C TRP A 3 11.20 -9.72 1.57
N GLY A 4 11.76 -10.86 1.15
CA GLY A 4 11.16 -12.17 1.34
C GLY A 4 11.20 -12.63 2.80
N ALA A 5 12.24 -12.28 3.55
CA ALA A 5 12.38 -12.66 4.95
C ALA A 5 11.25 -12.08 5.84
N GLN A 6 10.71 -10.90 5.51
CA GLN A 6 9.61 -10.29 6.27
C GLN A 6 8.26 -11.03 6.11
N ARG A 7 8.07 -11.85 5.07
CA ARG A 7 6.85 -12.66 4.87
C ARG A 7 7.07 -14.16 4.99
N VAL A 8 8.27 -14.65 4.69
CA VAL A 8 8.61 -16.07 4.71
C VAL A 8 9.01 -16.56 6.11
N LYS A 9 9.51 -15.68 7.00
CA LYS A 9 9.95 -16.08 8.36
C LYS A 9 8.83 -16.45 9.34
N GLY A 10 7.55 -16.38 8.94
CA GLY A 10 6.39 -16.89 9.71
C GLY A 10 5.73 -18.13 9.08
N LEU A 11 6.41 -18.79 8.14
CA LEU A 11 5.97 -20.05 7.56
C LEU A 11 7.05 -21.09 7.80
N SER A 12 7.09 -21.63 9.01
CA SER A 12 7.78 -22.91 9.20
C SER A 12 7.10 -23.93 8.29
N ILE A 13 7.82 -24.47 7.32
CA ILE A 13 7.31 -25.54 6.42
C ILE A 13 6.76 -26.70 7.27
N VAL A 14 7.36 -26.92 8.46
CA VAL A 14 6.89 -27.92 9.43
C VAL A 14 5.55 -27.52 10.06
N GLU A 15 5.28 -26.24 10.32
CA GLU A 15 3.98 -25.77 10.83
C GLU A 15 2.90 -25.74 9.76
N VAL A 16 3.23 -25.40 8.52
CA VAL A 16 2.31 -25.52 7.37
C VAL A 16 1.90 -26.97 7.18
N LEU A 17 2.87 -27.91 7.23
CA LEU A 17 2.59 -29.34 7.18
C LEU A 17 1.82 -29.84 8.41
N LYS A 18 2.14 -29.38 9.62
CA LYS A 18 1.38 -29.72 10.83
C LYS A 18 -0.05 -29.20 10.80
N ASN A 19 -0.28 -27.97 10.31
CA ASN A 19 -1.62 -27.40 10.18
C ASN A 19 -2.43 -28.07 9.06
N ALA A 20 -1.78 -28.48 7.97
CA ALA A 20 -2.42 -29.30 6.95
C ALA A 20 -2.85 -30.67 7.52
N PHE A 21 -1.99 -31.33 8.30
CA PHE A 21 -2.32 -32.59 8.97
C PHE A 21 -3.35 -32.44 10.11
N SER A 22 -3.37 -31.32 10.83
CA SER A 22 -4.34 -31.08 11.91
C SER A 22 -5.74 -30.79 11.38
N LYS A 23 -5.87 -30.28 10.14
CA LYS A 23 -7.15 -30.13 9.44
C LYS A 23 -7.79 -31.47 9.01
N LEU A 24 -7.03 -32.57 8.95
CA LEU A 24 -7.54 -33.93 8.68
C LEU A 24 -8.14 -34.63 9.92
N MET A 25 -8.02 -34.05 11.13
CA MET A 25 -8.62 -34.62 12.35
C MET A 25 -9.86 -33.82 12.80
N PRO A 26 -10.89 -34.47 13.40
CA PRO A 26 -12.11 -33.78 13.83
C PRO A 26 -11.78 -32.81 14.99
N LYS A 27 -11.93 -31.50 14.77
CA LYS A 27 -11.58 -30.46 15.77
C LYS A 27 -12.49 -30.51 17.00
N LYS A 28 -11.89 -30.59 18.20
CA LYS A 28 -12.40 -29.92 19.41
C LYS A 28 -11.90 -28.47 19.39
N LYS A 29 -12.80 -27.49 19.52
CA LYS A 29 -12.47 -26.06 19.57
C LYS A 29 -11.59 -25.75 20.78
N ALA A 30 -10.37 -25.29 20.53
CA ALA A 30 -9.57 -24.53 21.49
C ALA A 30 -9.01 -23.29 20.76
N ASN A 31 -9.20 -22.11 21.37
CA ASN A 31 -8.59 -20.86 20.94
C ASN A 31 -7.07 -20.98 21.07
N GLN A 32 -6.36 -21.08 19.96
CA GLN A 32 -4.93 -20.82 19.90
C GLN A 32 -4.71 -19.57 19.05
N GLU A 33 -3.78 -18.73 19.49
CA GLU A 33 -3.30 -17.55 18.77
C GLU A 33 -2.83 -17.98 17.38
N VAL A 34 -3.60 -17.59 16.37
CA VAL A 34 -3.28 -17.82 14.97
C VAL A 34 -2.14 -16.88 14.63
N GLU A 35 -0.97 -17.43 14.25
CA GLU A 35 0.10 -16.64 13.68
C GLU A 35 -0.45 -15.76 12.55
N THR A 36 -0.09 -14.49 12.51
CA THR A 36 -0.61 -13.51 11.55
C THR A 36 -0.36 -13.85 10.07
N SER A 37 0.35 -14.95 9.77
CA SER A 37 0.52 -15.54 8.44
C SER A 37 -0.70 -16.36 7.96
N LEU A 38 -1.66 -16.65 8.83
CA LEU A 38 -2.83 -17.49 8.55
C LEU A 38 -4.14 -16.70 8.72
N ILE A 39 -4.34 -15.66 7.91
CA ILE A 39 -5.66 -15.04 7.76
C ILE A 39 -6.55 -16.09 7.06
N GLU A 40 -7.44 -16.72 7.82
CA GLU A 40 -8.37 -17.72 7.27
C GLU A 40 -9.55 -17.05 6.54
N GLU A 41 -9.95 -15.85 6.97
CA GLU A 41 -11.07 -15.08 6.41
C GLU A 41 -10.80 -13.57 6.52
N PHE A 42 -11.33 -12.78 5.58
CA PHE A 42 -11.31 -11.32 5.65
C PHE A 42 -12.57 -10.73 5.01
N TRP A 43 -12.97 -9.55 5.48
CA TRP A 43 -14.06 -8.79 4.87
C TRP A 43 -13.56 -8.01 3.66
N TYR A 44 -14.35 -8.02 2.59
CA TYR A 44 -14.04 -7.27 1.39
C TYR A 44 -15.28 -6.47 0.92
N PRO A 45 -15.15 -5.16 0.61
CA PRO A 45 -16.30 -4.40 0.15
C PRO A 45 -16.81 -4.90 -1.20
N LYS A 46 -18.12 -4.83 -1.39
CA LYS A 46 -18.83 -5.35 -2.57
C LYS A 46 -18.19 -4.90 -3.88
N LEU A 47 -17.82 -3.62 -3.98
CA LEU A 47 -17.31 -3.00 -5.21
C LEU A 47 -15.79 -2.73 -5.15
N GLY A 48 -15.07 -3.40 -4.26
CA GLY A 48 -13.62 -3.21 -4.09
C GLY A 48 -13.27 -2.22 -2.97
N PRO A 49 -11.99 -2.14 -2.59
CA PRO A 49 -11.54 -1.38 -1.43
C PRO A 49 -11.83 0.12 -1.52
N GLY A 50 -11.94 0.68 -2.75
CA GLY A 50 -12.29 2.09 -2.98
C GLY A 50 -13.64 2.47 -2.38
N GLN A 51 -14.63 1.55 -2.39
CA GLN A 51 -15.97 1.78 -1.85
C GLN A 51 -15.95 2.19 -0.37
N LEU A 52 -15.01 1.64 0.41
CA LEU A 52 -14.83 2.01 1.81
C LEU A 52 -14.47 3.50 1.94
N TRP A 53 -13.50 3.96 1.14
CA TRP A 53 -12.98 5.32 1.20
C TRP A 53 -13.94 6.36 0.61
N GLU A 54 -14.66 6.02 -0.46
CA GLU A 54 -15.78 6.83 -0.96
C GLU A 54 -16.87 7.00 0.10
N THR A 55 -17.15 5.93 0.86
CA THR A 55 -18.11 5.98 1.97
C THR A 55 -17.61 6.85 3.12
N VAL A 56 -16.31 6.76 3.47
CA VAL A 56 -15.68 7.61 4.49
C VAL A 56 -15.76 9.08 4.07
N GLU A 57 -15.34 9.40 2.85
CA GLU A 57 -15.38 10.76 2.30
C GLU A 57 -16.79 11.36 2.36
N ARG A 58 -17.80 10.63 1.87
CA ARG A 58 -19.20 11.06 1.92
C ARG A 58 -19.64 11.34 3.36
N ARG A 59 -19.37 10.42 4.29
CA ARG A 59 -19.74 10.60 5.70
C ARG A 59 -19.01 11.77 6.35
N CYS A 60 -17.73 11.99 6.03
CA CYS A 60 -17.00 13.15 6.51
C CYS A 60 -17.66 14.46 6.04
N ARG A 61 -18.03 14.56 4.75
CA ARG A 61 -18.76 15.72 4.22
C ARG A 61 -20.11 15.93 4.89
N GLU A 62 -20.89 14.87 5.10
CA GLU A 62 -22.17 14.91 5.81
C GLU A 62 -22.03 15.40 7.27
N ASN A 63 -20.87 15.21 7.88
CA ASN A 63 -20.54 15.68 9.22
C ASN A 63 -19.78 17.03 9.22
N GLY A 64 -19.81 17.77 8.10
CA GLY A 64 -19.28 19.12 8.00
C GLY A 64 -17.79 19.23 7.65
N ALA A 65 -17.12 18.12 7.34
CA ALA A 65 -15.73 18.19 6.85
C ALA A 65 -15.69 18.70 5.40
N THR A 66 -14.70 19.54 5.10
CA THR A 66 -14.40 19.93 3.71
C THR A 66 -13.35 18.99 3.15
N VAL A 67 -13.66 18.36 2.01
CA VAL A 67 -12.72 17.50 1.28
C VAL A 67 -12.46 18.12 -0.09
N LEU A 68 -11.22 18.57 -0.28
CA LEU A 68 -10.72 19.12 -1.54
C LEU A 68 -9.99 18.02 -2.30
N THR A 69 -10.51 17.65 -3.48
CA THR A 69 -9.79 16.82 -4.45
C THR A 69 -9.05 17.70 -5.43
N ASP A 70 -8.17 17.11 -6.23
CA ASP A 70 -7.46 17.84 -7.30
C ASP A 70 -6.65 19.03 -6.78
N ALA A 71 -6.19 18.95 -5.53
CA ALA A 71 -5.48 19.99 -4.79
C ALA A 71 -4.15 19.44 -4.28
N LYS A 72 -3.09 19.59 -5.08
CA LYS A 72 -1.76 19.10 -4.75
C LYS A 72 -1.04 20.08 -3.83
N VAL A 73 -0.62 19.64 -2.64
CA VAL A 73 0.26 20.45 -1.78
C VAL A 73 1.63 20.59 -2.45
N VAL A 74 2.05 21.82 -2.75
CA VAL A 74 3.31 22.14 -3.43
C VAL A 74 4.33 22.83 -2.52
N ALA A 75 3.86 23.51 -1.48
CA ALA A 75 4.70 24.15 -0.47
C ALA A 75 4.02 24.12 0.91
N ILE A 76 4.83 24.10 1.96
CA ILE A 76 4.39 24.14 3.36
C ILE A 76 5.18 25.24 4.06
N LYS A 77 4.48 26.27 4.52
CA LYS A 77 5.11 27.44 5.11
C LYS A 77 5.23 27.30 6.62
N GLN A 78 6.24 27.96 7.15
CA GLN A 78 6.58 27.94 8.57
C GLN A 78 6.52 29.35 9.15
N CYS A 79 6.14 29.46 10.42
CA CYS A 79 6.24 30.69 11.21
C CYS A 79 6.60 30.30 12.65
N ASP A 80 7.61 30.95 13.23
CA ASP A 80 8.03 30.76 14.64
C ASP A 80 8.29 29.29 15.02
N GLY A 81 8.92 28.53 14.12
CA GLY A 81 9.25 27.12 14.34
C GLY A 81 8.06 26.16 14.26
N LYS A 82 6.91 26.60 13.74
CA LYS A 82 5.70 25.79 13.52
C LYS A 82 5.25 25.86 12.07
N ILE A 83 4.40 24.92 11.66
CA ILE A 83 3.72 25.02 10.35
C ILE A 83 2.60 26.06 10.45
N SER A 84 2.50 26.96 9.47
CA SER A 84 1.51 28.05 9.44
C SER A 84 0.47 27.89 8.33
N SER A 85 0.86 27.32 7.19
CA SER A 85 -0.03 27.11 6.05
C SER A 85 0.51 26.08 5.06
N VAL A 86 -0.37 25.64 4.17
CA VAL A 86 -0.03 24.87 2.97
C VAL A 86 -0.43 25.65 1.72
N VAL A 87 0.39 25.58 0.68
CA VAL A 87 0.04 26.05 -0.66
C VAL A 87 -0.41 24.84 -1.48
N VAL A 88 -1.65 24.89 -1.95
CA VAL A 88 -2.23 23.87 -2.83
C VAL A 88 -2.33 24.39 -4.25
N GLU A 89 -2.03 23.53 -5.21
CA GLU A 89 -2.12 23.79 -6.64
C GLU A 89 -3.21 22.91 -7.25
N ASN A 90 -4.11 23.52 -8.03
CA ASN A 90 -5.15 22.79 -8.75
C ASN A 90 -4.68 22.31 -10.14
N GLN A 91 -5.54 21.60 -10.88
CA GLN A 91 -5.21 21.09 -12.22
C GLN A 91 -4.88 22.18 -13.24
N ASP A 92 -5.38 23.41 -13.05
CA ASP A 92 -5.11 24.55 -13.93
C ASP A 92 -3.80 25.29 -13.55
N GLY A 93 -3.09 24.81 -12.52
CA GLY A 93 -1.88 25.44 -11.98
C GLY A 93 -2.16 26.65 -11.08
N LEU A 94 -3.43 26.91 -10.71
CA LEU A 94 -3.77 27.98 -9.79
C LEU A 94 -3.41 27.56 -8.35
N GLN A 95 -2.65 28.42 -7.68
CA GLN A 95 -2.22 28.19 -6.30
C GLN A 95 -3.09 28.96 -5.29
N GLN A 96 -3.41 28.29 -4.19
CA GLN A 96 -4.13 28.84 -3.05
C GLN A 96 -3.39 28.49 -1.75
N GLU A 97 -3.28 29.47 -0.85
CA GLU A 97 -2.74 29.25 0.49
C GLU A 97 -3.87 28.95 1.49
N LEU A 98 -3.69 27.93 2.32
CA LEU A 98 -4.62 27.48 3.34
C LEU A 98 -3.94 27.48 4.71
N HIS A 99 -4.50 28.23 5.66
CA HIS A 99 -4.00 28.31 7.04
C HIS A 99 -4.71 27.31 7.96
N ALA A 100 -3.99 26.76 8.93
CA ALA A 100 -4.53 25.86 9.94
C ALA A 100 -3.70 25.89 11.23
N ASP A 101 -4.29 25.42 12.33
CA ASP A 101 -3.61 25.30 13.62
C ASP A 101 -2.83 24.00 13.78
N GLN A 102 -3.38 22.90 13.22
CA GLN A 102 -2.86 21.54 13.32
C GLN A 102 -2.79 20.91 11.94
N PHE A 103 -1.71 20.18 11.68
CA PHE A 103 -1.42 19.56 10.39
C PHE A 103 -1.22 18.06 10.58
N ILE A 104 -2.04 17.25 9.92
CA ILE A 104 -1.91 15.79 9.90
C ILE A 104 -1.54 15.39 8.48
N SER A 105 -0.31 14.93 8.27
CA SER A 105 0.21 14.60 6.95
C SER A 105 0.37 13.10 6.77
N SER A 106 -0.28 12.55 5.75
CA SER A 106 -0.12 11.17 5.28
C SER A 106 0.77 11.05 4.04
N MET A 107 1.26 12.18 3.50
CA MET A 107 2.08 12.20 2.30
C MET A 107 3.45 11.56 2.55
N PRO A 108 4.13 11.03 1.52
CA PRO A 108 5.47 10.49 1.68
C PRO A 108 6.43 11.51 2.30
N ILE A 109 7.23 11.08 3.28
CA ILE A 109 8.17 11.97 3.99
C ILE A 109 9.11 12.71 3.04
N LYS A 110 9.54 12.07 1.95
CA LYS A 110 10.37 12.73 0.92
C LYS A 110 9.67 13.95 0.31
N ASP A 111 8.36 13.84 0.06
CA ASP A 111 7.56 14.89 -0.54
C ASP A 111 7.18 15.95 0.50
N LEU A 112 6.92 15.54 1.75
CA LEU A 112 6.68 16.42 2.88
C LEU A 112 7.87 17.36 3.11
N VAL A 113 9.07 16.79 3.20
CA VAL A 113 10.30 17.56 3.41
C VAL A 113 10.59 18.48 2.22
N ALA A 114 10.38 18.01 0.99
CA ALA A 114 10.51 18.85 -0.20
C ALA A 114 9.53 20.04 -0.20
N ALA A 115 8.27 19.82 0.21
CA ALA A 115 7.28 20.88 0.30
C ALA A 115 7.59 21.90 1.42
N ILE A 116 8.13 21.44 2.56
CA ILE A 116 8.62 22.32 3.64
C ILE A 116 9.79 23.17 3.14
N GLU A 117 10.73 22.57 2.41
CA GLU A 117 11.87 23.30 1.84
C GLU A 117 11.43 24.34 0.80
N HIS A 118 10.49 23.98 -0.09
CA HIS A 118 9.93 24.95 -1.03
C HIS A 118 9.25 26.11 -0.31
N GLY A 119 8.51 25.86 0.77
CA GLY A 119 7.83 26.91 1.54
C GLY A 119 8.76 27.81 2.36
N ALA A 120 10.05 27.51 2.43
CA ALA A 120 11.04 28.42 3.01
C ALA A 120 11.32 29.63 2.12
N ASP A 121 11.01 29.57 0.80
CA ASP A 121 11.20 30.66 -0.17
C ASP A 121 12.60 31.32 -0.12
N GLY A 122 13.64 30.54 0.20
CA GLY A 122 15.03 31.01 0.32
C GLY A 122 15.37 31.72 1.63
N ASN A 123 14.46 31.72 2.62
CA ASN A 123 14.73 32.25 3.96
C ASN A 123 15.59 31.26 4.78
N GLU A 124 16.87 31.60 4.95
CA GLU A 124 17.85 30.80 5.69
C GLU A 124 17.42 30.47 7.14
N SER A 125 16.58 31.30 7.78
CA SER A 125 16.17 31.07 9.17
C SER A 125 15.14 29.95 9.34
N VAL A 126 14.56 29.44 8.25
CA VAL A 126 13.52 28.39 8.25
C VAL A 126 13.81 27.26 7.25
N GLN A 127 15.01 27.24 6.66
CA GLN A 127 15.44 26.19 5.75
C GLN A 127 15.50 24.82 6.42
N VAL A 128 15.16 23.77 5.66
CA VAL A 128 15.40 22.41 6.11
C VAL A 128 16.91 22.16 6.09
N PRO A 129 17.52 21.68 7.18
CA PRO A 129 18.93 21.32 7.18
C PRO A 129 19.29 20.39 6.00
N SER A 130 20.36 20.69 5.28
CA SER A 130 20.76 19.97 4.06
C SER A 130 20.90 18.46 4.25
N GLU A 131 21.37 18.04 5.43
CA GLU A 131 21.48 16.63 5.78
C GLU A 131 20.10 15.96 5.87
N LEU A 132 19.10 16.62 6.43
CA LEU A 132 17.74 16.08 6.52
C LEU A 132 17.05 16.03 5.15
N GLN A 133 17.32 17.01 4.28
CA GLN A 133 16.90 16.95 2.87
C GLN A 133 17.51 15.72 2.17
N ARG A 134 18.82 15.49 2.37
CA ARG A 134 19.53 14.32 1.83
C ARG A 134 18.94 13.02 2.35
N VAL A 135 18.69 12.92 3.66
CA VAL A 135 18.08 11.74 4.29
C VAL A 135 16.70 11.47 3.68
N ALA A 136 15.82 12.48 3.67
CA ALA A 136 14.46 12.33 3.16
C ALA A 136 14.42 11.94 1.68
N LYS A 137 15.24 12.58 0.84
CA LYS A 137 15.36 12.26 -0.60
C LYS A 137 15.92 10.86 -0.85
N GLY A 138 16.84 10.41 0.01
CA GLY A 138 17.46 9.09 -0.07
C GLY A 138 16.61 7.93 0.46
N LEU A 139 15.45 8.21 1.08
CA LEU A 139 14.57 7.15 1.58
C LEU A 139 14.06 6.32 0.38
N PRO A 140 14.30 4.99 0.37
CA PRO A 140 13.93 4.18 -0.76
C PRO A 140 12.43 3.85 -0.74
N TYR A 141 11.77 4.11 -1.86
CA TYR A 141 10.40 3.69 -2.11
C TYR A 141 10.41 2.76 -3.30
N ARG A 142 9.78 1.60 -3.15
CA ARG A 142 9.58 0.67 -4.25
C ARG A 142 8.22 0.92 -4.86
N ASP A 143 8.23 1.04 -6.17
CA ASP A 143 7.05 1.26 -6.99
C ASP A 143 6.45 -0.07 -7.41
N PHE A 144 5.25 0.03 -7.95
CA PHE A 144 4.45 -1.13 -8.25
C PHE A 144 3.60 -0.86 -9.49
N VAL A 145 3.51 -1.84 -10.37
CA VAL A 145 2.60 -1.81 -11.51
C VAL A 145 1.71 -3.03 -11.40
N THR A 146 0.40 -2.81 -11.54
CA THR A 146 -0.55 -3.91 -11.70
C THR A 146 -1.06 -3.93 -13.13
N VAL A 147 -1.12 -5.12 -13.72
CA VAL A 147 -1.77 -5.38 -15.00
C VAL A 147 -2.94 -6.32 -14.73
N GLY A 148 -4.16 -5.87 -14.96
CA GLY A 148 -5.34 -6.72 -14.97
C GLY A 148 -5.57 -7.26 -16.37
N LEU A 149 -5.89 -8.55 -16.49
CA LEU A 149 -6.35 -9.18 -17.72
C LEU A 149 -7.73 -9.79 -17.50
N LEU A 150 -8.70 -9.43 -18.33
CA LEU A 150 -9.98 -10.13 -18.42
C LEU A 150 -9.83 -11.29 -19.39
N VAL A 151 -10.08 -12.50 -18.94
CA VAL A 151 -9.91 -13.70 -19.75
C VAL A 151 -11.20 -14.50 -19.83
N LYS A 152 -11.41 -15.19 -20.96
CA LYS A 152 -12.55 -16.11 -21.18
C LYS A 152 -12.55 -17.27 -20.20
N ARG A 153 -11.36 -17.77 -19.82
CA ARG A 153 -11.21 -18.86 -18.87
C ARG A 153 -9.77 -18.93 -18.36
N MET A 154 -9.61 -19.53 -17.18
CA MET A 154 -8.32 -20.00 -16.72
C MET A 154 -8.08 -21.43 -17.20
N ARG A 155 -6.82 -21.75 -17.50
CA ARG A 155 -6.37 -23.12 -17.73
C ARG A 155 -6.23 -23.90 -16.42
N LEU A 156 -5.89 -23.21 -15.33
CA LEU A 156 -5.88 -23.80 -13.98
C LEU A 156 -7.28 -24.28 -13.60
N ARG A 157 -7.34 -25.47 -13.00
CA ARG A 157 -8.59 -26.10 -12.57
C ARG A 157 -8.66 -26.19 -11.06
N ASN A 158 -9.85 -26.06 -10.52
CA ASN A 158 -10.10 -26.39 -9.13
C ASN A 158 -9.98 -27.90 -8.92
N THR A 159 -8.98 -28.31 -8.15
CA THR A 159 -8.78 -29.72 -7.73
C THR A 159 -9.13 -29.94 -6.27
N THR A 160 -9.85 -28.99 -5.66
CA THR A 160 -10.27 -29.00 -4.25
C THR A 160 -11.78 -29.22 -4.15
N ASP A 161 -12.25 -29.50 -2.93
CA ASP A 161 -13.68 -29.60 -2.64
C ASP A 161 -14.33 -28.23 -2.34
N ILE A 162 -13.59 -27.13 -2.51
CA ILE A 162 -14.09 -25.78 -2.21
C ILE A 162 -14.92 -25.29 -3.41
N PRO A 163 -16.22 -25.04 -3.23
CA PRO A 163 -17.07 -24.48 -4.29
C PRO A 163 -16.63 -23.06 -4.62
N THR A 164 -16.59 -22.75 -5.90
CA THR A 164 -16.09 -21.49 -6.46
C THR A 164 -16.99 -21.05 -7.61
N LEU A 165 -16.88 -19.77 -7.96
CA LEU A 165 -17.57 -19.21 -9.12
C LEU A 165 -16.93 -19.71 -10.42
N GLY A 166 -17.54 -19.36 -11.56
CA GLY A 166 -17.03 -19.76 -12.87
C GLY A 166 -17.66 -21.06 -13.38
N ASN A 167 -17.65 -21.21 -14.71
CA ASN A 167 -18.16 -22.36 -15.42
C ASN A 167 -17.17 -22.80 -16.52
N PRO A 168 -16.32 -23.83 -16.27
CA PRO A 168 -16.25 -24.62 -15.04
C PRO A 168 -15.67 -23.84 -13.83
N PRO A 169 -15.85 -24.35 -12.59
CA PRO A 169 -15.38 -23.65 -11.39
C PRO A 169 -13.88 -23.34 -11.42
N ILE A 170 -13.52 -22.12 -11.03
CA ILE A 170 -12.13 -21.62 -11.00
C ILE A 170 -11.41 -22.04 -9.71
N VAL A 171 -10.09 -21.82 -9.65
CA VAL A 171 -9.31 -22.08 -8.42
C VAL A 171 -9.86 -21.29 -7.23
N PRO A 172 -9.80 -21.83 -5.98
CA PRO A 172 -10.35 -21.15 -4.81
C PRO A 172 -9.48 -19.99 -4.28
N ASP A 173 -8.27 -19.82 -4.81
CA ASP A 173 -7.31 -18.84 -4.35
C ASP A 173 -7.76 -17.40 -4.63
N CYS A 174 -7.68 -16.52 -3.64
CA CYS A 174 -7.83 -15.08 -3.85
C CYS A 174 -6.57 -14.47 -4.49
N TRP A 175 -5.39 -14.95 -4.08
CA TRP A 175 -4.10 -14.56 -4.65
C TRP A 175 -3.10 -15.70 -4.61
N ILE A 176 -2.13 -15.70 -5.53
CA ILE A 176 -1.08 -16.72 -5.64
C ILE A 176 0.26 -16.00 -5.70
N TYR A 177 1.20 -16.36 -4.83
CA TYR A 177 2.56 -15.80 -4.88
C TYR A 177 3.42 -16.54 -5.89
N VAL A 178 4.20 -15.79 -6.65
CA VAL A 178 5.16 -16.32 -7.63
C VAL A 178 6.56 -15.98 -7.13
N GLN A 179 7.37 -17.01 -6.90
CA GLN A 179 8.73 -16.90 -6.33
C GLN A 179 9.81 -17.39 -7.31
N ASP A 180 9.41 -17.87 -8.48
CA ASP A 180 10.34 -18.36 -9.49
C ASP A 180 10.98 -17.17 -10.22
N PRO A 181 12.33 -17.03 -10.18
CA PRO A 181 13.05 -15.91 -10.78
C PRO A 181 12.96 -15.87 -12.31
N GLY A 182 12.45 -16.92 -12.96
CA GLY A 182 12.14 -16.94 -14.40
C GLY A 182 10.92 -16.10 -14.79
N TYR A 183 10.21 -15.53 -13.79
CA TYR A 183 9.05 -14.67 -13.93
C TYR A 183 9.29 -13.35 -13.17
N LYS A 184 8.78 -12.26 -13.75
CA LYS A 184 8.78 -10.92 -13.16
C LYS A 184 7.57 -10.71 -12.25
N VAL A 185 6.43 -11.33 -12.57
CA VAL A 185 5.22 -11.24 -11.73
C VAL A 185 5.53 -11.79 -10.33
N GLY A 186 5.17 -11.03 -9.30
CA GLY A 186 5.35 -11.45 -7.90
C GLY A 186 4.10 -12.05 -7.28
N ARG A 187 2.92 -11.65 -7.78
CA ARG A 187 1.63 -12.15 -7.28
C ARG A 187 0.55 -12.08 -8.35
N LEU A 188 -0.28 -13.12 -8.39
CA LEU A 188 -1.54 -13.15 -9.13
C LEU A 188 -2.70 -12.87 -8.16
N GLN A 189 -3.76 -12.23 -8.64
CA GLN A 189 -5.00 -11.98 -7.91
C GLN A 189 -6.19 -12.45 -8.76
N ILE A 190 -7.09 -13.25 -8.19
CA ILE A 190 -8.26 -13.78 -8.90
C ILE A 190 -9.49 -13.03 -8.45
N PHE A 191 -9.82 -11.89 -9.08
CA PHE A 191 -10.79 -10.93 -8.55
C PHE A 191 -12.20 -11.48 -8.39
N ASN A 192 -12.59 -12.48 -9.18
CA ASN A 192 -13.86 -13.21 -9.02
C ASN A 192 -14.04 -13.74 -7.58
N ASN A 193 -12.95 -14.19 -6.94
CA ASN A 193 -12.99 -14.76 -5.59
C ASN A 193 -13.01 -13.70 -4.48
N TRP A 194 -12.73 -12.44 -4.81
CA TRP A 194 -12.78 -11.34 -3.83
C TRP A 194 -14.20 -10.80 -3.67
N SER A 195 -14.92 -10.66 -4.79
CA SER A 195 -16.35 -10.33 -4.81
C SER A 195 -16.94 -10.62 -6.19
N PRO A 196 -18.13 -11.26 -6.27
CA PRO A 196 -18.78 -11.55 -7.55
C PRO A 196 -19.24 -10.28 -8.29
N TYR A 197 -19.24 -9.12 -7.62
CA TYR A 197 -19.68 -7.86 -8.21
C TYR A 197 -18.55 -7.06 -8.87
N LEU A 198 -17.30 -7.54 -8.78
CA LEU A 198 -16.17 -6.94 -9.48
C LEU A 198 -16.12 -7.33 -10.97
N VAL A 199 -16.80 -8.42 -11.34
CA VAL A 199 -16.76 -8.99 -12.68
C VAL A 199 -18.18 -9.08 -13.23
N LYS A 200 -18.40 -8.47 -14.40
CA LYS A 200 -19.74 -8.39 -15.01
C LYS A 200 -20.32 -9.76 -15.36
N ASP A 201 -19.50 -10.66 -15.90
CA ASP A 201 -19.88 -12.02 -16.29
C ASP A 201 -19.03 -13.04 -15.51
N VAL A 202 -19.32 -13.13 -14.21
CA VAL A 202 -18.48 -13.85 -13.23
C VAL A 202 -18.41 -15.37 -13.48
N ASP A 203 -19.38 -15.93 -14.21
CA ASP A 203 -19.44 -17.34 -14.53
C ASP A 203 -18.67 -17.70 -15.81
N ASN A 204 -18.53 -16.77 -16.77
CA ASN A 204 -17.88 -17.07 -18.05
C ASN A 204 -16.59 -16.28 -18.29
N THR A 205 -16.18 -15.43 -17.35
CA THR A 205 -14.95 -14.64 -17.47
C THR A 205 -14.23 -14.53 -16.14
N VAL A 206 -12.92 -14.33 -16.19
CA VAL A 206 -12.07 -14.16 -15.01
C VAL A 206 -11.22 -12.91 -15.13
N TRP A 207 -11.24 -12.05 -14.12
CA TRP A 207 -10.28 -10.95 -14.02
C TRP A 207 -9.07 -11.40 -13.19
N ILE A 208 -7.91 -11.43 -13.82
CA ILE A 208 -6.63 -11.80 -13.20
C ILE A 208 -5.78 -10.55 -13.05
N GLY A 209 -5.46 -10.16 -11.83
CA GLY A 209 -4.49 -9.11 -11.53
C GLY A 209 -3.08 -9.68 -11.44
N LEU A 210 -2.13 -9.04 -12.11
CA LEU A 210 -0.71 -9.37 -12.06
C LEU A 210 0.06 -8.24 -11.41
N GLU A 211 0.78 -8.58 -10.36
CA GLU A 211 1.54 -7.62 -9.56
C GLU A 211 3.01 -7.64 -9.91
N TYR A 212 3.52 -6.51 -10.38
CA TYR A 212 4.91 -6.32 -10.76
C TYR A 212 5.59 -5.30 -9.87
N PHE A 213 6.68 -5.72 -9.25
CA PHE A 213 7.54 -4.80 -8.55
C PHE A 213 8.54 -4.18 -9.51
N CYS A 214 8.64 -2.85 -9.47
CA CYS A 214 9.50 -2.06 -10.34
C CYS A 214 9.93 -0.78 -9.62
N ASN A 215 10.75 0.02 -10.27
CA ASN A 215 11.04 1.39 -9.85
C ASN A 215 10.59 2.35 -10.95
N GLU A 216 10.16 3.54 -10.54
CA GLU A 216 9.86 4.64 -11.44
C GLU A 216 11.07 4.90 -12.36
N GLY A 217 10.81 4.91 -13.67
CA GLY A 217 11.82 5.11 -14.70
C GLY A 217 12.55 3.84 -15.16
N ASP A 218 12.26 2.65 -14.59
CA ASP A 218 12.79 1.40 -15.13
C ASP A 218 12.10 0.96 -16.44
N ASP A 219 12.68 -0.04 -17.11
CA ASP A 219 12.20 -0.53 -18.40
C ASP A 219 10.72 -0.98 -18.35
N PHE A 220 10.30 -1.62 -17.26
CA PHE A 220 8.92 -2.12 -17.14
C PHE A 220 7.94 -1.01 -16.77
N TRP A 221 8.36 -0.06 -15.95
CA TRP A 221 7.58 1.14 -15.63
C TRP A 221 7.27 1.95 -16.89
N ASN A 222 8.27 2.11 -17.76
CA ASN A 222 8.19 2.90 -18.99
C ASN A 222 7.55 2.18 -20.18
N MET A 223 7.24 0.88 -20.08
CA MET A 223 6.47 0.18 -21.11
C MET A 223 5.17 0.93 -21.42
N SER A 224 4.77 0.92 -22.68
CA SER A 224 3.39 1.25 -23.08
C SER A 224 2.41 0.21 -22.54
N ASP A 225 1.12 0.56 -22.53
CA ASP A 225 0.10 -0.35 -22.03
C ASP A 225 -0.05 -1.61 -22.91
N GLU A 226 0.17 -1.48 -24.22
CA GLU A 226 0.22 -2.61 -25.15
C GLU A 226 1.41 -3.54 -24.89
N GLU A 227 2.60 -2.98 -24.64
CA GLU A 227 3.79 -3.78 -24.29
C GLU A 227 3.61 -4.50 -22.96
N ALA A 228 3.06 -3.82 -21.95
CA ALA A 228 2.80 -4.42 -20.65
C ALA A 228 1.71 -5.49 -20.74
N ARG A 229 0.63 -5.26 -21.52
CA ARG A 229 -0.41 -6.25 -21.83
C ARG A 229 0.24 -7.49 -22.44
N LYS A 230 1.01 -7.33 -23.51
CA LYS A 230 1.68 -8.45 -24.18
C LYS A 230 2.62 -9.21 -23.25
N SER A 231 3.44 -8.49 -22.47
CA SER A 231 4.33 -9.10 -21.49
C SER A 231 3.56 -9.94 -20.45
N ALA A 232 2.43 -9.44 -19.94
CA ALA A 232 1.60 -10.16 -18.98
C ALA A 232 0.97 -11.42 -19.60
N ILE A 233 0.50 -11.34 -20.85
CA ILE A 233 -0.07 -12.48 -21.58
C ILE A 233 0.99 -13.55 -21.82
N ASP A 234 2.17 -13.17 -22.30
CA ASP A 234 3.29 -14.08 -22.56
C ASP A 234 3.69 -14.82 -21.27
N GLU A 235 3.69 -14.10 -20.15
CA GLU A 235 4.02 -14.65 -18.85
C GLU A 235 2.98 -15.65 -18.35
N LEU A 236 1.69 -15.30 -18.36
CA LEU A 236 0.62 -16.23 -17.96
C LEU A 236 0.53 -17.45 -18.87
N THR A 237 0.82 -17.29 -20.16
CA THR A 237 0.84 -18.40 -21.12
C THR A 237 1.97 -19.37 -20.81
N ARG A 238 3.18 -18.84 -20.55
CA ARG A 238 4.35 -19.65 -20.11
C ARG A 238 4.09 -20.35 -18.78
N MET A 239 3.42 -19.69 -17.85
CA MET A 239 2.98 -20.26 -16.58
C MET A 239 1.82 -21.26 -16.72
N GLN A 240 1.22 -21.38 -17.91
CA GLN A 240 0.04 -22.21 -18.17
C GLN A 240 -1.19 -21.81 -17.33
N VAL A 241 -1.33 -20.52 -17.04
CA VAL A 241 -2.52 -19.95 -16.39
C VAL A 241 -3.62 -19.68 -17.43
N ILE A 242 -3.24 -19.33 -18.65
CA ILE A 242 -4.12 -19.18 -19.83
C ILE A 242 -3.52 -19.93 -21.03
N ASP A 243 -4.29 -20.15 -22.09
CA ASP A 243 -3.80 -20.83 -23.30
C ASP A 243 -3.07 -19.89 -24.26
N GLY A 244 -3.43 -18.60 -24.28
CA GLY A 244 -2.75 -17.59 -25.09
C GLY A 244 -3.51 -16.26 -25.18
N GLU A 245 -3.06 -15.40 -26.09
CA GLU A 245 -3.65 -14.06 -26.30
C GLU A 245 -5.13 -14.10 -26.71
N ASP A 246 -5.56 -15.12 -27.46
CA ASP A 246 -6.95 -15.27 -27.90
C ASP A 246 -7.97 -15.45 -26.75
N ASP A 247 -7.49 -15.80 -25.55
CA ASP A 247 -8.33 -15.87 -24.35
C ASP A 247 -8.58 -14.51 -23.70
N VAL A 248 -7.81 -13.48 -24.06
CA VAL A 248 -7.81 -12.18 -23.39
C VAL A 248 -8.79 -11.24 -24.07
N LEU A 249 -9.81 -10.83 -23.32
CA LEU A 249 -10.90 -9.97 -23.78
C LEU A 249 -10.63 -8.49 -23.53
N ASP A 250 -9.91 -8.19 -22.45
CA ASP A 250 -9.64 -6.82 -22.03
C ASP A 250 -8.37 -6.78 -21.15
N ALA A 251 -7.78 -5.60 -21.02
CA ALA A 251 -6.63 -5.37 -20.16
C ALA A 251 -6.68 -3.95 -19.57
N HIS A 252 -6.18 -3.83 -18.35
CA HIS A 252 -6.00 -2.54 -17.70
C HIS A 252 -4.67 -2.52 -16.96
N ARG A 253 -4.01 -1.37 -16.93
CA ARG A 253 -2.75 -1.20 -16.23
C ARG A 253 -2.81 0.03 -15.34
N GLU A 254 -2.28 -0.12 -14.13
CA GLU A 254 -2.19 0.95 -13.15
C GLU A 254 -0.77 1.02 -12.59
N ARG A 255 -0.26 2.25 -12.41
CA ARG A 255 1.09 2.50 -11.90
C ARG A 255 0.99 3.18 -10.54
N VAL A 256 1.49 2.51 -9.52
CA VAL A 256 1.38 2.95 -8.13
C VAL A 256 2.76 3.37 -7.64
N PRO A 257 3.08 4.68 -7.68
CA PRO A 257 4.33 5.18 -7.16
C PRO A 257 4.34 5.09 -5.63
N LYS A 258 5.54 4.89 -5.07
CA LYS A 258 5.80 4.85 -3.63
C LYS A 258 4.92 3.85 -2.87
N ALA A 259 4.66 2.69 -3.49
CA ALA A 259 3.80 1.67 -2.93
C ALA A 259 4.38 1.02 -1.66
N TYR A 260 5.70 0.87 -1.58
CA TYR A 260 6.37 0.19 -0.48
C TYR A 260 7.56 1.00 0.05
N PRO A 261 7.56 1.42 1.32
CA PRO A 261 8.78 1.91 1.95
C PRO A 261 9.76 0.73 2.12
N ALA A 262 11.06 1.02 2.04
CA ALA A 262 12.10 0.04 2.24
C ALA A 262 13.14 0.52 3.26
N TYR A 263 13.79 -0.41 3.94
CA TYR A 263 14.56 -0.13 5.15
C TYR A 263 16.07 -0.25 4.92
N PHE A 264 16.58 0.48 3.92
CA PHE A 264 18.00 0.55 3.59
C PHE A 264 18.37 1.98 3.17
N ASP A 265 19.60 2.19 2.69
CA ASP A 265 20.17 3.50 2.38
C ASP A 265 20.08 4.49 3.56
N THR A 266 19.43 5.63 3.39
CA THR A 266 19.34 6.68 4.42
C THR A 266 18.34 6.34 5.53
N TYR A 267 17.63 5.21 5.46
CA TYR A 267 16.66 4.80 6.47
C TYR A 267 17.27 4.70 7.89
N ALA A 268 18.56 4.37 8.01
CA ALA A 268 19.25 4.34 9.30
C ALA A 268 19.23 5.71 10.04
N GLN A 269 19.03 6.81 9.32
CA GLN A 269 18.98 8.18 9.83
C GLN A 269 17.55 8.69 10.03
N MET A 270 16.54 7.84 9.80
CA MET A 270 15.13 8.15 10.01
C MET A 270 14.82 8.72 11.41
N PRO A 271 15.45 8.29 12.53
CA PRO A 271 15.21 8.89 13.85
C PRO A 271 15.54 10.39 13.92
N GLU A 272 16.57 10.86 13.21
CA GLU A 272 16.94 12.27 13.15
C GLU A 272 15.87 13.09 12.40
N LEU A 273 15.35 12.51 11.32
CA LEU A 273 14.30 13.12 10.52
C LEU A 273 12.97 13.18 11.28
N VAL A 274 12.62 12.12 12.00
CA VAL A 274 11.44 12.10 12.89
C VAL A 274 11.56 13.19 13.95
N LYS A 275 12.70 13.31 14.61
CA LYS A 275 12.94 14.36 15.62
C LYS A 275 12.77 15.77 15.05
N TYR A 276 13.24 16.00 13.83
CA TYR A 276 13.04 17.28 13.15
C TYR A 276 11.57 17.57 12.87
N LEU A 277 10.85 16.62 12.25
CA LEU A 277 9.44 16.78 11.92
C LEU A 277 8.56 16.93 13.18
N ASP A 278 8.88 16.21 14.25
CA ASP A 278 8.17 16.33 15.52
C ASP A 278 8.40 17.68 16.18
N GLY A 279 9.55 18.31 15.93
CA GLY A 279 9.97 19.61 16.45
C GLY A 279 9.03 20.77 16.10
N PHE A 280 8.26 20.66 15.01
CA PHE A 280 7.22 21.65 14.67
C PHE A 280 6.09 21.73 15.70
N GLY A 281 5.92 20.69 16.51
CA GLY A 281 4.84 20.61 17.51
C GLY A 281 3.48 20.32 16.88
N ASN A 282 3.02 21.15 15.94
CA ASN A 282 1.69 21.06 15.31
C ASN A 282 1.61 20.21 14.03
N LEU A 283 2.67 19.44 13.73
CA LEU A 283 2.71 18.50 12.61
C LEU A 283 2.67 17.04 13.11
N TYR A 284 1.74 16.24 12.60
CA TYR A 284 1.64 14.81 12.84
C TYR A 284 1.85 14.04 11.54
N CYS A 285 2.79 13.10 11.55
CA CYS A 285 3.07 12.21 10.43
C CYS A 285 2.34 10.87 10.63
N VAL A 286 1.47 10.51 9.70
CA VAL A 286 0.57 9.34 9.82
C VAL A 286 0.59 8.46 8.58
N GLY A 287 0.10 7.24 8.71
CA GLY A 287 -0.04 6.30 7.60
C GLY A 287 1.27 5.70 7.12
N ARG A 288 1.18 4.91 6.05
CA ARG A 288 2.29 4.14 5.47
C ARG A 288 3.47 5.02 5.07
N ASN A 289 3.24 5.99 4.17
CA ASN A 289 4.32 6.79 3.61
C ASN A 289 4.64 8.03 4.44
N GLY A 290 3.67 8.57 5.19
CA GLY A 290 3.91 9.63 6.18
C GLY A 290 4.80 9.17 7.33
N GLN A 291 4.87 7.87 7.62
CA GLN A 291 5.80 7.33 8.60
C GLN A 291 6.96 6.53 8.00
N HIS A 292 7.03 6.44 6.66
CA HIS A 292 7.95 5.56 5.93
C HIS A 292 7.97 4.12 6.51
N ARG A 293 6.79 3.57 6.78
CA ARG A 293 6.61 2.27 7.43
C ARG A 293 5.67 1.39 6.64
N TYR A 294 6.03 0.13 6.51
CA TYR A 294 5.20 -0.91 5.91
C TYR A 294 3.95 -1.15 6.77
N ASN A 295 2.91 -0.38 6.51
CA ASN A 295 1.63 -0.42 7.23
C ASN A 295 0.52 -0.94 6.33
N ASN A 296 -0.33 -1.79 6.89
CA ASN A 296 -1.63 -2.12 6.29
C ASN A 296 -2.63 -0.97 6.54
N GLN A 297 -3.85 -1.10 6.00
CA GLN A 297 -4.87 -0.05 6.10
C GLN A 297 -5.26 0.24 7.55
N ASP A 298 -5.48 -0.79 8.35
CA ASP A 298 -5.81 -0.72 9.77
C ASP A 298 -4.72 -0.01 10.59
N HIS A 299 -3.45 -0.35 10.38
CA HIS A 299 -2.33 0.34 11.03
C HIS A 299 -2.28 1.82 10.61
N SER A 300 -2.51 2.10 9.32
CA SER A 300 -2.51 3.48 8.83
C SER A 300 -3.65 4.29 9.44
N MET A 301 -4.84 3.72 9.58
CA MET A 301 -5.97 4.35 10.27
C MET A 301 -5.67 4.59 11.75
N ALA A 302 -5.09 3.60 12.43
CA ALA A 302 -4.74 3.70 13.85
C ALA A 302 -3.79 4.87 14.12
N THR A 303 -2.80 5.13 13.26
CA THR A 303 -1.90 6.29 13.42
C THR A 303 -2.65 7.62 13.38
N ALA A 304 -3.66 7.77 12.52
CA ALA A 304 -4.48 8.98 12.46
C ALA A 304 -5.39 9.12 13.69
N ILE A 305 -5.95 8.02 14.19
CA ILE A 305 -6.75 8.00 15.42
C ILE A 305 -5.91 8.42 16.62
N GLU A 306 -4.69 7.91 16.76
CA GLU A 306 -3.75 8.32 17.81
C GLU A 306 -3.36 9.80 17.70
N ALA A 307 -3.13 10.31 16.47
CA ALA A 307 -2.83 11.71 16.25
C ALA A 307 -3.99 12.63 16.70
N VAL A 308 -5.22 12.31 16.31
CA VAL A 308 -6.42 13.07 16.72
C VAL A 308 -6.64 12.98 18.23
N SER A 309 -6.43 11.81 18.84
CA SER A 309 -6.48 11.63 20.29
C SER A 309 -5.46 12.52 21.01
N ASN A 310 -4.22 12.60 20.51
CA ASN A 310 -3.20 13.48 21.05
C ASN A 310 -3.60 14.96 20.95
N ILE A 311 -4.11 15.39 19.79
CA ILE A 311 -4.59 16.77 19.59
C ILE A 311 -5.71 17.11 20.59
N ASN A 312 -6.70 16.23 20.73
CA ASN A 312 -7.85 16.47 21.60
C ASN A 312 -7.48 16.47 23.10
N SER A 313 -6.51 15.65 23.51
CA SER A 313 -6.05 15.57 24.89
C SER A 313 -4.94 16.56 25.25
N GLY A 314 -4.38 17.27 24.26
CA GLY A 314 -3.23 18.15 24.44
C GLY A 314 -1.90 17.42 24.68
N LYS A 315 -1.83 16.11 24.38
CA LYS A 315 -0.61 15.31 24.54
C LYS A 315 0.46 15.75 23.53
N GLN A 316 1.60 16.20 24.05
CA GLN A 316 2.70 16.75 23.25
C GLN A 316 3.59 15.68 22.62
N SER A 317 3.86 14.58 23.33
CA SER A 317 4.65 13.46 22.76
C SER A 317 3.84 12.75 21.67
N LYS A 318 4.52 12.46 20.56
CA LYS A 318 4.00 11.73 19.40
C LYS A 318 4.45 10.27 19.35
N ASP A 319 5.10 9.78 20.42
CA ASP A 319 5.67 8.43 20.45
C ASP A 319 4.63 7.34 20.17
N ASN A 320 3.40 7.50 20.67
CA ASN A 320 2.29 6.56 20.40
C ASN A 320 1.89 6.53 18.93
N VAL A 321 1.96 7.66 18.23
CA VAL A 321 1.67 7.74 16.80
C VAL A 321 2.76 7.01 16.03
N TRP A 322 4.03 7.25 16.39
CA TRP A 322 5.20 6.60 15.79
C TRP A 322 5.42 5.16 16.22
N SER A 323 4.75 4.63 17.24
CA SER A 323 4.91 3.25 17.71
C SER A 323 3.87 2.28 17.14
N VAL A 324 2.88 2.77 16.38
CA VAL A 324 1.90 1.88 15.74
C VAL A 324 2.62 0.89 14.81
N ASN A 325 2.40 -0.41 15.01
CA ASN A 325 2.99 -1.49 14.21
C ASN A 325 4.54 -1.66 14.36
N THR A 326 5.18 -1.12 15.41
CA THR A 326 6.63 -1.33 15.62
C THR A 326 6.99 -2.64 16.31
N GLU A 327 6.11 -3.19 17.15
CA GLU A 327 6.42 -4.39 17.97
C GLU A 327 6.66 -5.66 17.15
N LYS A 328 6.17 -5.74 15.92
CA LYS A 328 6.42 -6.89 15.02
C LYS A 328 7.74 -6.80 14.24
N SER A 329 8.46 -5.68 14.32
CA SER A 329 9.58 -5.37 13.42
C SER A 329 10.98 -5.67 13.95
N TYR A 330 11.15 -6.32 15.12
CA TYR A 330 12.48 -6.51 15.70
C TYR A 330 12.70 -7.87 16.39
N HIS A 331 13.59 -8.69 15.82
CA HIS A 331 14.65 -9.45 16.50
C HIS A 331 15.59 -10.08 15.45
N GLU A 332 16.46 -9.27 14.84
CA GLU A 332 17.72 -9.81 14.32
C GLU A 332 18.76 -9.71 15.44
N LYS A 333 19.01 -10.83 16.12
CA LYS A 333 20.30 -11.05 16.78
C LYS A 333 21.22 -11.71 15.74
N LYS A 334 22.38 -11.09 15.57
CA LYS A 334 23.51 -11.59 14.76
C LYS A 334 23.84 -13.05 15.07
#